data_AF-A0A7Y9FKR8-F1
#
_entry.id   AF-A0A7Y9FKR8-F1
#
_cell.length_a   1.000
_cell.length_b   1.000
_cell.length_c   1.000
_cell.angle_alpha   90.00
_cell.angle_beta   90.00
_cell.angle_gamma   90.00
#
_symmetry.space_group_name_H-M   'P 1'
#
loop_
_entity.id
_entity.type
_entity.pdbx_description
1 polymer ?
#
loop_
_entity_poly.entity_id
_entity_poly.type
_entity_poly.pdbx_seq_one_letter_code
_entity_poly.pdbx_strand_id
1 'polypeptide(L)'
;MRMIAADVLEERGFVIFEAGDALEGLEVSERVPDIALIFTDIDRPGGFDVQQRAAEVSKRWPRIEIIVTSGAVRLDIGDMPDTGMVLPKPYASADLARLV
;
A
#
# COMPACT_ATOMS: atom_id res chain seq x y z
N MET A 1 -11.02 -8.65 -0.85
CA MET A 1 -10.18 -7.83 -1.77
C MET A 1 -8.69 -8.16 -1.69
N ARG A 2 -8.19 -8.65 -0.55
CA ARG A 2 -6.78 -9.03 -0.38
C ARG A 2 -6.28 -10.08 -1.39
N MET A 3 -7.12 -11.05 -1.73
CA MET A 3 -6.84 -12.08 -2.77
C MET A 3 -6.59 -11.46 -4.16
N ILE A 4 -7.44 -10.51 -4.59
CA ILE A 4 -7.31 -9.86 -5.90
C ILE A 4 -5.99 -9.09 -6.01
N ALA A 5 -5.59 -8.38 -4.94
CA ALA A 5 -4.35 -7.62 -4.95
C ALA A 5 -3.11 -8.53 -4.97
N ALA A 6 -3.11 -9.60 -4.17
CA ALA A 6 -2.05 -10.59 -4.18
C ALA A 6 -1.91 -11.27 -5.55
N ASP A 7 -3.01 -11.75 -6.12
CA ASP A 7 -3.01 -12.43 -7.43
C ASP A 7 -2.42 -11.53 -8.54
N VAL A 8 -2.83 -10.26 -8.59
CA VAL A 8 -2.32 -9.30 -9.61
C VAL A 8 -0.84 -9.03 -9.45
N LEU A 9 -0.35 -8.90 -8.21
CA LEU A 9 1.06 -8.65 -7.95
C LEU A 9 1.91 -9.91 -8.23
N GLU A 10 1.41 -11.11 -7.91
CA GLU A 10 2.07 -12.37 -8.25
C GLU A 10 2.17 -12.57 -9.77
N GLU A 11 1.10 -12.28 -10.51
CA GLU A 11 1.10 -12.33 -11.99
C GLU A 11 2.13 -11.38 -12.62
N ARG A 12 2.48 -10.29 -11.91
CA ARG A 12 3.53 -9.34 -12.31
C ARG A 12 4.94 -9.75 -11.87
N GLY A 13 5.08 -10.88 -11.16
CA GLY A 13 6.35 -11.43 -10.72
C GLY A 13 6.81 -10.94 -9.34
N PHE A 14 5.94 -10.29 -8.56
CA PHE A 14 6.25 -9.93 -7.18
C PHE A 14 6.13 -11.14 -6.26
N VAL A 15 7.00 -11.18 -5.24
CA VAL A 15 6.85 -12.10 -4.11
C VAL A 15 6.02 -11.41 -3.04
N ILE A 16 4.91 -12.03 -2.64
CA ILE A 16 3.99 -11.43 -1.68
C ILE A 16 4.38 -11.82 -0.26
N PHE A 17 4.48 -10.80 0.60
CA PHE A 17 4.56 -10.96 2.04
C PHE A 17 3.28 -10.43 2.66
N GLU A 18 2.56 -11.29 3.35
CA GLU A 18 1.33 -10.90 4.03
C GLU A 18 1.63 -10.22 5.36
N ALA A 19 0.99 -9.07 5.59
CA ALA A 19 1.00 -8.38 6.87
C ALA A 19 -0.43 -8.05 7.32
N GLY A 20 -0.76 -8.28 8.58
CA GLY A 20 -2.07 -7.99 9.16
C GLY A 20 -2.45 -6.51 9.06
N ASP A 21 -1.46 -5.61 9.01
CA ASP A 21 -1.64 -4.20 8.70
C ASP A 21 -0.39 -3.47 8.20
N ALA A 22 -0.51 -2.16 7.95
CA ALA A 22 0.60 -1.35 7.45
C ALA A 22 1.80 -1.25 8.40
N LEU A 23 1.59 -1.34 9.72
CA LEU A 23 2.72 -1.39 10.67
C LEU A 23 3.44 -2.72 10.58
N GLU A 24 2.69 -3.81 10.54
CA GLU A 24 3.28 -5.14 10.35
C GLU A 24 3.98 -5.24 8.99
N GLY A 25 3.41 -4.63 7.93
CA GLY A 25 4.04 -4.57 6.60
C GLY A 25 5.35 -3.78 6.63
N LEU A 26 5.42 -2.76 7.47
CA LEU A 26 6.64 -2.00 7.72
C LEU A 26 7.70 -2.84 8.45
N GLU A 27 7.31 -3.54 9.52
CA GLU A 27 8.22 -4.45 10.25
C GLU A 27 8.75 -5.55 9.34
N VAL A 28 7.94 -6.05 8.41
CA VAL A 28 8.37 -6.99 7.38
C VAL A 28 9.38 -6.33 6.44
N SER A 29 9.11 -5.10 5.98
CA SER A 29 10.03 -4.37 5.09
C SER A 29 11.39 -4.05 5.71
N GLU A 30 11.46 -3.94 7.04
CA GLU A 30 12.73 -3.77 7.76
C GLU A 30 13.58 -5.04 7.78
N ARG A 31 12.93 -6.21 7.72
CA ARG A 31 13.58 -7.52 7.84
C ARG A 31 13.87 -8.16 6.48
N VAL A 32 13.11 -7.78 5.46
CA VAL A 32 13.23 -8.30 4.10
C VAL A 32 13.95 -7.26 3.24
N PRO A 33 15.22 -7.48 2.86
CA PRO A 33 15.87 -6.64 1.87
C PRO A 33 15.09 -6.74 0.54
N ASP A 34 15.00 -5.62 -0.18
CA ASP A 34 14.39 -5.52 -1.52
C ASP A 34 12.85 -5.54 -1.60
N ILE A 35 12.15 -5.14 -0.54
CA ILE A 35 10.74 -4.78 -0.67
C ILE A 35 10.63 -3.56 -1.58
N ALA A 36 9.94 -3.72 -2.72
CA ALA A 36 9.72 -2.65 -3.68
C ALA A 36 8.41 -1.89 -3.42
N LEU A 37 7.40 -2.58 -2.86
CA LEU A 37 6.04 -2.06 -2.79
C LEU A 37 5.31 -2.54 -1.54
N ILE A 38 4.56 -1.63 -0.91
CA ILE A 38 3.62 -1.92 0.18
C ILE A 38 2.20 -1.58 -0.30
N PHE A 39 1.32 -2.58 -0.30
CA PHE A 39 -0.10 -2.40 -0.57
C PHE A 39 -0.91 -2.46 0.73
N THR A 40 -1.65 -1.39 1.07
CA THR A 40 -2.43 -1.34 2.33
C THR A 40 -3.85 -0.80 2.16
N ASP A 41 -4.78 -1.40 2.90
CA ASP A 41 -6.17 -0.97 3.04
C ASP A 41 -6.36 -0.11 4.29
N ILE A 42 -7.01 1.04 4.15
CA ILE A 42 -7.16 2.02 5.24
C ILE A 42 -8.59 2.17 5.75
N ASP A 43 -9.55 1.38 5.26
CA ASP A 43 -10.94 1.43 5.71
C ASP A 43 -11.16 0.83 7.12
N ARG A 44 -10.12 0.64 7.94
CA ARG A 44 -10.26 0.03 9.27
C ARG A 44 -10.71 1.06 10.31
N PRO A 45 -11.78 0.78 11.09
CA PRO A 45 -12.14 1.59 12.24
C PRO A 45 -11.04 1.50 13.30
N GLY A 46 -10.49 2.65 13.72
CA GLY A 46 -9.38 2.69 14.67
C GLY A 46 -8.47 3.91 14.60
N GLY A 47 -8.79 4.93 13.77
CA GLY A 47 -8.01 6.16 13.73
C GLY A 47 -6.57 5.91 13.28
N PHE A 48 -6.42 5.24 12.13
CA PHE A 48 -5.11 5.06 11.50
C PHE A 48 -4.79 6.36 10.76
N ASP A 49 -3.85 7.17 11.26
CA ASP A 49 -3.36 8.35 10.54
C ASP A 49 -2.45 7.88 9.41
N VAL A 50 -3.10 7.51 8.30
CA VAL A 50 -2.48 7.01 7.07
C VAL A 50 -1.46 8.01 6.55
N GLN A 51 -1.72 9.30 6.69
CA GLN A 51 -0.86 10.35 6.18
C GLN A 51 0.45 10.40 6.98
N GLN A 52 0.38 10.43 8.31
CA GLN A 52 1.60 10.44 9.14
C GLN A 52 2.45 9.18 8.92
N ARG A 53 1.82 8.01 8.83
CA ARG A 53 2.55 6.76 8.64
C ARG A 53 3.10 6.61 7.23
N ALA A 54 2.32 6.94 6.20
CA ALA A 54 2.83 6.93 4.83
C ALA A 54 3.99 7.93 4.69
N ALA A 55 3.91 9.11 5.32
CA ALA A 55 5.01 10.08 5.36
C ALA A 55 6.23 9.55 6.12
N GLU A 56 6.05 8.83 7.23
CA GLU A 56 7.13 8.20 7.97
C GLU A 56 7.81 7.08 7.16
N VAL A 57 7.02 6.22 6.52
CA VAL A 57 7.50 5.16 5.64
C VAL A 57 8.25 5.76 4.45
N SER A 58 7.68 6.76 3.78
CA SER A 58 8.33 7.42 2.62
C SER A 58 9.63 8.14 3.01
N LYS A 59 9.69 8.77 4.19
CA LYS A 59 10.93 9.39 4.70
C LYS A 59 12.03 8.37 5.00
N ARG A 60 11.65 7.23 5.57
CA ARG A 60 12.61 6.24 6.06
C ARG A 60 13.00 5.23 4.98
N TRP A 61 12.12 5.00 4.01
CA TRP A 61 12.34 4.15 2.84
C TRP A 61 11.84 4.83 1.56
N PRO A 62 12.56 5.85 1.05
CA PRO A 62 12.13 6.61 -0.14
C PRO A 62 12.14 5.79 -1.43
N ARG A 63 12.67 4.55 -1.39
CA ARG A 63 12.67 3.61 -2.52
C ARG A 63 11.45 2.68 -2.54
N ILE A 64 10.65 2.65 -1.49
CA ILE A 64 9.46 1.80 -1.39
C ILE A 64 8.26 2.59 -1.87
N GLU A 65 7.56 2.06 -2.87
CA GLU A 65 6.29 2.60 -3.33
C GLU A 65 5.16 2.13 -2.40
N ILE A 66 4.26 3.04 -2.05
CA ILE A 66 3.15 2.73 -1.14
C ILE A 66 1.84 2.90 -1.90
N ILE A 67 1.13 1.80 -2.14
CA ILE A 67 -0.23 1.83 -2.68
C ILE A 67 -1.22 1.75 -1.53
N VAL A 68 -2.05 2.78 -1.40
CA VAL A 68 -3.13 2.84 -0.42
C VAL A 68 -4.47 2.68 -1.11
N THR A 69 -5.34 1.83 -0.55
CA THR A 69 -6.71 1.67 -1.01
C THR A 69 -7.74 2.00 0.07
N SER A 70 -8.81 2.70 -0.31
CA SER A 70 -9.92 3.08 0.56
C SER A 70 -11.24 3.15 -0.22
N GLY A 71 -12.33 2.68 0.39
CA GLY A 71 -13.70 2.81 -0.08
C GLY A 71 -14.53 3.81 0.73
N ALA A 72 -14.09 4.20 1.94
CA ALA A 72 -14.78 5.17 2.78
C ALA A 72 -14.22 6.59 2.63
N VAL A 73 -12.93 6.73 2.33
CA VAL A 73 -12.22 8.01 2.29
C VAL A 73 -11.79 8.28 0.85
N ARG A 74 -12.25 9.42 0.29
CA ARG A 74 -11.58 10.03 -0.86
C ARG A 74 -10.27 10.61 -0.34
N LEU A 75 -9.20 9.85 -0.46
CA LEU A 75 -7.86 10.38 -0.27
C LEU A 75 -7.52 11.24 -1.50
N ASP A 76 -7.19 12.50 -1.29
CA ASP A 76 -6.62 13.31 -2.36
C ASP A 76 -5.13 12.99 -2.50
N ILE A 77 -4.60 13.09 -3.72
CA ILE A 77 -3.17 12.79 -3.99
C ILE A 77 -2.25 13.68 -3.13
N GLY A 78 -2.70 14.90 -2.77
CA GLY A 78 -1.96 15.82 -1.90
C GLY A 78 -1.87 15.39 -0.44
N ASP A 79 -2.64 14.39 -0.02
CA ASP A 79 -2.61 13.81 1.32
C ASP A 79 -1.60 12.66 1.45
N MET A 80 -1.05 12.19 0.32
CA MET A 80 -0.07 11.12 0.29
C MET A 80 1.35 11.67 0.20
N PRO A 81 2.35 10.96 0.77
CA PRO A 81 3.75 11.29 0.51
C PRO A 81 4.07 11.21 -0.99
N ASP A 82 5.15 11.86 -1.42
CA ASP A 82 5.57 11.96 -2.83
C ASP A 82 5.71 10.60 -3.57
N THR A 83 5.89 9.50 -2.82
CA THR A 83 5.99 8.12 -3.35
C THR A 83 4.71 7.29 -3.20
N GLY A 84 3.63 7.90 -2.72
CA GLY A 84 2.37 7.24 -2.42
C GLY A 84 1.37 7.29 -3.58
N MET A 85 0.78 6.16 -3.92
CA MET A 85 -0.31 6.04 -4.89
C MET A 85 -1.62 5.73 -4.17
N VAL A 86 -2.72 6.30 -4.66
CA VAL A 86 -4.08 6.04 -4.15
C VAL A 86 -4.86 5.23 -5.16
N LEU A 87 -5.42 4.10 -4.72
CA LEU A 87 -6.33 3.27 -5.49
C LEU A 87 -7.72 3.24 -4.81
N PRO A 88 -8.66 4.12 -5.22
CA PRO A 88 -9.97 4.20 -4.59
C PRO A 88 -10.79 2.93 -4.87
N LYS A 89 -11.55 2.47 -3.88
CA LYS A 89 -12.48 1.36 -4.06
C LYS A 89 -13.84 1.88 -4.56
N PRO A 90 -14.56 1.09 -5.38
CA PRO A 90 -14.13 -0.20 -5.92
C PRO A 90 -13.12 -0.02 -7.06
N TYR A 91 -12.08 -0.85 -7.08
CA TYR A 91 -11.11 -0.96 -8.19
C TYR A 91 -11.16 -2.36 -8.80
N ALA A 92 -10.86 -2.45 -10.09
CA ALA A 92 -10.66 -3.73 -10.78
C ALA A 92 -9.19 -4.15 -10.72
N SER A 93 -8.91 -5.45 -10.92
CA SER A 93 -7.54 -5.98 -11.06
C SER A 93 -6.71 -5.19 -12.07
N ALA A 94 -7.33 -4.77 -13.17
CA ALA A 94 -6.70 -3.97 -14.21
C ALA A 94 -6.26 -2.56 -13.76
N ASP A 95 -6.90 -1.99 -12.73
CA ASP A 95 -6.54 -0.68 -12.20
C ASP A 95 -5.28 -0.79 -11.33
N LEU A 96 -5.21 -1.83 -10.48
CA LEU A 96 -4.00 -2.15 -9.73
C LEU A 96 -2.83 -2.49 -10.66
N ALA A 97 -3.09 -3.30 -11.69
CA ALA A 97 -2.06 -3.71 -12.66
C ALA A 97 -1.51 -2.55 -13.51
N ARG A 98 -2.11 -1.35 -13.49
CA ARG A 98 -1.55 -0.16 -14.15
C ARG A 98 -0.62 0.64 -13.26
N LEU A 99 -0.70 0.45 -11.95
CA LEU A 99 0.14 1.13 -10.97
C LEU A 99 1.49 0.44 -10.77
N VAL A 100 1.59 -0.84 -11.17
CA VAL A 100 2.75 -1.72 -10.99
C VAL A 100 3.25 -2.34 -12.29
#